data_AF-A0A8B7N556-F1
#
_entry.id   AF-A0A8B7N556-F1
#
_cell.length_a   1.000
_cell.length_b   1.000
_cell.length_c   1.000
_cell.angle_alpha   90.00
_cell.angle_beta   90.00
_cell.angle_gamma   90.00
#
_symmetry.space_group_name_H-M   'P 1'
#
loop_
_entity.id
_entity.type
_entity.pdbx_description
1 polymer ?
#
loop_
_entity_poly.entity_id
_entity_poly.type
_entity_poly.pdbx_seq_one_letter_code
_entity_poly.pdbx_strand_id
1 'polypeptide(L)'
;MFKLSSVIVVTLVLTFVWLAEGLKCRACEPENCTPPAGCKWGTGLGVCQCCSVCLKGPGEQCGGPWHIHGQCGSSLECILDEPAVENGAGVCDRPGVGIIRP
;
A
#
# COMPACT_ATOMS: atom_id res chain seq x y z
N MET A 1 -4.49 -18.44 40.74
CA MET A 1 -5.17 -18.33 39.44
C MET A 1 -4.97 -16.95 38.79
N PHE A 2 -5.20 -15.82 39.49
CA PHE A 2 -4.99 -14.46 38.95
C PHE A 2 -3.56 -14.16 38.43
N LYS A 3 -2.51 -14.69 39.08
CA LYS A 3 -1.11 -14.51 38.66
C LYS A 3 -0.78 -15.20 37.33
N LEU A 4 -1.41 -16.34 37.04
CA LEU A 4 -1.17 -17.08 35.79
C LEU A 4 -1.83 -16.38 34.59
N SER A 5 -3.06 -15.89 34.76
CA SER A 5 -3.72 -15.08 33.72
C SER A 5 -2.99 -13.77 33.42
N SER A 6 -2.48 -13.08 34.45
CA SER A 6 -1.71 -11.84 34.24
C SER A 6 -0.41 -12.08 33.47
N VAL A 7 0.33 -13.16 33.79
CA VAL A 7 1.54 -13.54 33.05
C VAL A 7 1.24 -13.89 31.59
N ILE A 8 0.20 -14.69 31.33
CA ILE A 8 -0.19 -15.04 29.96
C ILE A 8 -0.54 -13.79 29.15
N VAL A 9 -1.33 -12.88 29.72
CA VAL A 9 -1.71 -11.63 29.04
C VAL A 9 -0.48 -10.78 28.74
N VAL A 10 0.44 -10.62 29.69
CA VAL A 10 1.69 -9.85 29.47
C VAL A 10 2.53 -10.49 28.36
N THR A 11 2.69 -11.82 28.36
CA THR A 11 3.46 -12.50 27.30
C THR A 11 2.78 -12.35 25.94
N LEU A 12 1.45 -12.47 25.85
CA LEU A 12 0.68 -12.28 24.61
C LEU A 12 0.78 -10.84 24.08
N VAL A 13 0.71 -9.86 24.96
CA VAL A 13 0.87 -8.44 24.60
C VAL A 13 2.28 -8.19 24.09
N LEU A 14 3.31 -8.70 24.78
CA LEU A 14 4.69 -8.55 24.33
C LEU A 14 4.90 -9.16 22.94
N THR A 15 4.46 -10.40 22.69
CA THR A 15 4.60 -11.02 21.36
C THR A 15 3.85 -10.26 20.26
N PHE A 16 2.68 -9.69 20.57
CA PHE A 16 1.96 -8.81 19.64
C PHE A 16 2.72 -7.53 19.29
N VAL A 17 3.40 -6.92 20.26
CA VAL A 17 4.22 -5.72 20.04
C VAL A 17 5.37 -6.02 19.08
N TRP A 18 6.04 -7.17 19.23
CA TRP A 18 7.10 -7.59 18.30
C TRP A 18 6.60 -7.81 16.86
N LEU A 19 5.36 -8.30 16.69
CA LEU A 19 4.76 -8.49 15.36
C LEU A 19 4.39 -7.16 14.68
N ALA A 20 4.07 -6.11 15.44
CA ALA A 20 3.66 -4.82 14.92
C ALA A 20 4.80 -4.04 14.24
N GLU A 21 6.07 -4.36 14.52
CA GLU A 21 7.22 -3.71 13.89
C GLU A 21 7.32 -4.01 12.38
N GLY A 22 6.63 -5.04 11.88
CA GLY A 22 6.56 -5.36 10.45
C GLY A 22 5.70 -4.40 9.62
N LEU A 23 4.86 -3.56 10.25
CA LEU A 23 4.02 -2.57 9.56
C LEU A 23 4.70 -1.19 9.40
N LYS A 24 5.90 -1.01 9.98
CA LYS A 24 6.64 0.25 9.87
C LYS A 24 7.64 0.16 8.74
N CYS A 25 7.75 1.24 7.97
CA CYS A 25 8.83 1.38 7.01
C CYS A 25 10.18 1.52 7.75
N ARG A 26 11.18 0.77 7.30
CA ARG A 26 12.56 0.97 7.76
C ARG A 26 13.10 2.31 7.29
N ALA A 27 14.23 2.74 7.87
CA ALA A 27 15.01 3.84 7.34
C ALA A 27 15.31 3.62 5.85
N CYS A 28 15.09 4.67 5.04
CA CYS A 28 15.29 4.59 3.61
C CYS A 28 16.78 4.44 3.29
N GLU A 29 17.13 3.36 2.59
CA GLU A 29 18.49 3.08 2.14
C GLU A 29 18.46 2.91 0.61
N PRO A 30 18.57 4.01 -0.15
CA PRO A 30 18.35 3.99 -1.60
C PRO A 30 19.35 3.11 -2.36
N GLU A 31 20.56 2.90 -1.82
CA GLU A 31 21.55 1.97 -2.41
C GLU A 31 21.11 0.50 -2.43
N ASN A 32 20.18 0.10 -1.55
CA ASN A 32 19.62 -1.26 -1.54
C ASN A 32 18.42 -1.41 -2.47
N CYS A 33 17.96 -0.34 -3.11
CA CYS A 33 16.83 -0.40 -4.01
C CYS A 33 17.26 -1.01 -5.36
N THR A 34 16.48 -1.98 -5.83
CA THR A 34 16.62 -2.46 -7.21
C THR A 34 15.96 -1.45 -8.15
N PRO A 35 16.68 -0.86 -9.12
CA PRO A 35 16.09 0.09 -10.05
C PRO A 35 15.03 -0.59 -10.91
N PRO A 36 13.83 0.02 -11.05
CA PRO A 36 12.77 -0.58 -11.83
C PRO A 36 13.08 -0.44 -13.33
N ALA A 37 12.92 -1.53 -14.08
CA ALA A 37 13.21 -1.59 -15.52
C ALA A 37 11.92 -1.81 -16.33
N GLY A 38 11.82 -1.16 -17.50
CA GLY A 38 10.72 -1.39 -18.44
C GLY A 38 9.36 -0.80 -18.01
N CYS A 39 9.35 0.25 -17.18
CA CYS A 39 8.10 0.85 -16.70
C CYS A 39 7.36 1.61 -17.81
N LYS A 40 6.36 0.98 -18.41
CA LYS A 40 5.55 1.56 -19.50
C LYS A 40 4.75 2.79 -19.09
N TRP A 41 4.35 2.86 -17.81
CA TRP A 41 3.47 3.91 -17.26
C TRP A 41 4.22 4.89 -16.34
N GLY A 42 5.55 4.91 -16.43
CA GLY A 42 6.41 5.73 -15.59
C GLY A 42 6.83 5.06 -14.28
N THR A 43 7.64 5.78 -13.52
CA THR A 43 8.19 5.34 -12.23
C THR A 43 7.70 6.25 -11.12
N GLY A 44 7.31 5.67 -9.99
CA GLY A 44 6.94 6.40 -8.78
C GLY A 44 7.61 5.80 -7.55
N LEU A 45 7.30 6.32 -6.37
CA LEU A 45 7.83 5.78 -5.13
C LEU A 45 6.89 4.70 -4.56
N GLY A 46 7.46 3.64 -4.01
CA GLY A 46 6.68 2.58 -3.36
C GLY A 46 5.98 3.05 -2.07
N VAL A 47 5.30 2.14 -1.38
CA VAL A 47 4.57 2.41 -0.12
C VAL A 47 5.41 3.14 0.93
N CYS A 48 6.68 2.75 1.07
CA CYS A 48 7.61 3.37 2.02
C CYS A 48 8.32 4.62 1.50
N GLN A 49 7.91 5.15 0.35
CA GLN A 49 8.42 6.40 -0.23
C GLN A 49 9.95 6.45 -0.37
N CYS A 50 10.59 5.29 -0.61
CA CYS A 50 12.04 5.15 -0.67
C CYS A 50 12.51 4.65 -2.04
N CYS A 51 12.16 3.42 -2.38
CA CYS A 51 12.54 2.83 -3.67
C CYS A 51 11.57 3.24 -4.77
N SER A 52 12.12 3.48 -5.96
CA SER A 52 11.33 3.66 -7.17
C SER A 52 10.75 2.33 -7.64
N VAL A 53 9.48 2.34 -8.03
CA VAL A 53 8.72 1.19 -8.55
C VAL A 53 8.01 1.59 -9.84
N CYS A 54 7.65 0.62 -10.68
CA CYS A 54 6.82 0.90 -11.84
C CYS A 54 5.40 1.27 -11.42
N LEU A 55 4.86 2.32 -12.03
CA LEU A 55 3.48 2.72 -11.85
C LEU A 55 2.52 1.79 -12.61
N LYS A 56 1.29 1.73 -12.11
CA LYS A 56 0.19 0.92 -12.63
C LYS A 56 -0.43 1.54 -13.87
N GLY A 57 -0.75 0.69 -14.84
CA GLY A 57 -1.43 1.04 -16.08
C GLY A 57 -2.96 0.92 -16.01
N PRO A 58 -3.67 1.25 -17.10
CA PRO A 58 -5.12 1.24 -17.15
C PRO A 58 -5.70 -0.15 -16.84
N GLY A 59 -6.73 -0.20 -15.99
CA GLY A 59 -7.40 -1.42 -15.55
C GLY A 59 -6.65 -2.23 -14.50
N GLU A 60 -5.42 -1.84 -14.11
CA GLU A 60 -4.73 -2.46 -12.99
C GLU A 60 -5.27 -1.95 -11.66
N GLN A 61 -5.24 -2.80 -10.62
CA GLN A 61 -5.63 -2.42 -9.28
C GLN A 61 -4.70 -1.34 -8.70
N CYS A 62 -5.28 -0.44 -7.92
CA CYS A 62 -4.59 0.66 -7.25
C CYS A 62 -5.25 0.99 -5.89
N GLY A 63 -4.57 1.79 -5.09
CA GLY A 63 -5.08 2.21 -3.79
C GLY A 63 -4.92 1.15 -2.71
N GLY A 64 -5.92 1.01 -1.85
CA GLY A 64 -5.85 0.25 -0.61
C GLY A 64 -5.12 1.00 0.52
N PRO A 65 -5.16 0.47 1.75
CA PRO A 65 -4.39 1.01 2.87
C PRO A 65 -2.92 1.15 2.48
N TRP A 66 -2.32 2.33 2.68
CA TRP A 66 -0.92 2.59 2.33
C TRP A 66 -0.55 2.37 0.85
N HIS A 67 -1.53 2.43 -0.07
CA HIS A 67 -1.31 2.12 -1.50
C HIS A 67 -0.74 0.72 -1.74
N ILE A 68 -1.13 -0.29 -0.94
CA ILE A 68 -0.66 -1.67 -1.10
C ILE A 68 -0.92 -2.25 -2.50
N HIS A 69 -1.97 -1.79 -3.20
CA HIS A 69 -2.26 -2.23 -4.57
C HIS A 69 -1.46 -1.46 -5.63
N GLY A 70 -0.78 -0.39 -5.23
CA GLY A 70 0.07 0.43 -6.08
C GLY A 70 -0.51 1.80 -6.41
N GLN A 71 0.26 2.54 -7.18
CA GLN A 71 -0.05 3.90 -7.64
C GLN A 71 -0.14 3.90 -9.17
N CYS A 72 -1.08 4.66 -9.70
CA CYS A 72 -1.29 4.80 -11.14
C CYS A 72 -0.22 5.67 -11.79
N GLY A 73 -0.02 5.45 -13.10
CA GLY A 73 0.87 6.27 -13.93
C GLY A 73 0.50 7.76 -13.91
N SER A 74 1.43 8.63 -14.29
CA SER A 74 1.29 10.10 -14.20
C SER A 74 0.10 10.71 -14.97
N SER A 75 -0.54 9.94 -15.86
CA SER A 75 -1.71 10.34 -16.65
C SER A 75 -2.99 9.58 -16.29
N LEU A 76 -2.98 8.85 -15.19
CA LEU A 76 -4.06 7.98 -14.72
C LEU A 76 -4.41 8.31 -13.27
N GLU A 77 -5.67 8.11 -12.91
CA GLU A 77 -6.17 8.26 -11.55
C GLU A 77 -6.68 6.93 -11.02
N CYS A 78 -6.59 6.75 -9.71
CA CYS A 78 -7.14 5.57 -9.06
C CYS A 78 -8.64 5.75 -8.83
N ILE A 79 -9.45 5.08 -9.65
CA ILE A 79 -10.90 5.13 -9.57
C ILE A 79 -11.36 4.06 -8.58
N LEU A 80 -11.77 4.50 -7.38
CA LEU A 80 -12.22 3.63 -6.30
C LEU A 80 -13.50 2.87 -6.69
N ASP A 81 -13.57 1.60 -6.29
CA ASP A 81 -14.79 0.80 -6.43
C ASP A 81 -15.94 1.40 -5.62
N GLU A 82 -15.64 1.86 -4.41
CA GLU A 82 -16.55 2.55 -3.50
C GLU A 82 -15.92 3.87 -3.02
N PRO A 83 -16.37 5.04 -3.53
CA PRO A 83 -15.73 6.32 -3.25
C PRO A 83 -15.86 6.78 -1.79
N ALA A 84 -16.78 6.19 -1.03
CA ALA A 84 -16.95 6.47 0.40
C ALA A 84 -15.95 5.73 1.30
N VAL A 85 -15.18 4.78 0.76
CA VAL A 85 -14.21 4.00 1.54
C VAL A 85 -12.87 4.74 1.57
N GLU A 86 -12.49 5.22 2.75
CA GLU A 86 -11.16 5.78 2.98
C GLU A 86 -10.09 4.70 2.73
N ASN A 87 -9.07 5.05 1.95
CA ASN A 87 -8.07 4.09 1.48
C ASN A 87 -8.66 2.89 0.72
N GLY A 88 -9.77 3.09 0.01
CA GLY A 88 -10.38 2.07 -0.84
C GLY A 88 -9.43 1.55 -1.92
N ALA A 89 -9.71 0.34 -2.39
CA ALA A 89 -9.11 -0.18 -3.61
C ALA A 89 -9.91 0.29 -4.83
N GLY A 90 -9.26 0.30 -5.98
CA GLY A 90 -9.86 0.69 -7.24
C GLY A 90 -9.04 0.23 -8.41
N VAL A 91 -9.31 0.81 -9.57
CA VAL A 91 -8.55 0.57 -10.81
C VAL A 91 -8.02 1.86 -11.39
N CYS A 92 -6.85 1.81 -12.02
CA CYS A 92 -6.30 2.95 -12.72
C CYS A 92 -7.08 3.20 -14.01
N ASP A 93 -7.58 4.42 -14.20
CA ASP A 93 -8.22 4.83 -15.46
C ASP A 93 -8.01 6.33 -15.71
N ARG A 94 -8.46 6.81 -16.87
CA ARG A 94 -8.36 8.22 -17.24
C ARG A 94 -9.33 9.08 -16.42
N PRO A 95 -8.88 10.24 -15.92
CA PRO A 95 -9.76 11.22 -15.28
C PRO A 95 -10.93 11.58 -16.21
N GLY A 96 -12.16 11.52 -15.71
CA GLY A 96 -13.37 11.86 -16.47
C GLY A 96 -14.06 10.69 -17.17
N VAL A 97 -13.49 9.48 -17.15
CA VAL A 97 -14.25 8.24 -17.40
C VAL A 97 -14.97 7.91 -16.08
N GLY A 98 -15.99 8.71 -15.77
CA GLY A 98 -16.89 8.42 -14.65
C GLY A 98 -17.46 7.03 -14.87
N ILE A 99 -17.04 6.08 -14.05
CA ILE A 99 -17.60 4.74 -13.98
C ILE A 99 -19.08 4.85 -13.60
N ILE A 100 -19.93 4.95 -14.61
CA ILE A 100 -21.34 4.59 -14.56
C ILE A 100 -21.35 3.08 -14.28
N ARG A 101 -21.18 2.69 -13.02
CA ARG A 101 -21.49 1.32 -12.61
C ARG A 101 -23.04 1.24 -12.59
N PRO A 102 -23.65 0.32 -13.36
CA PRO A 102 -25.10 0.16 -13.39
C PRO A 102 -25.67 -0.28 -12.04
#